data_AF-A0A0Q8QCC7-F1
#
_entry.id   AF-A0A0Q8QCC7-F1
#
_cell.length_a   1.000
_cell.length_b   1.000
_cell.length_c   1.000
_cell.angle_alpha   90.00
_cell.angle_beta   90.00
_cell.angle_gamma   90.00
#
_symmetry.space_group_name_H-M   'P 1'
#
loop_
_entity.id
_entity.type
_entity.pdbx_description
1 polymer ?
#
loop_
_entity_poly.entity_id
_entity_poly.type
_entity_poly.pdbx_seq_one_letter_code
_entity_poly.pdbx_strand_id
1 'polypeptide(L)'
;MKSLVLPAILLASAGLAHAGIATTFSVDSGKHWNVKDDVLSYDTQVFTPFGGTLRSNLTSLRDCRHRYVGTAHGSTCFFDFDQSGIQTPYDSGYLARFGTADPSDQVLYANIQVEPDGSYTGHFIFSVEKDEYNWKDRISLFYSSSYQLFFKGTGMDWATSMDATLAETLWHREPLSETWFGTQWSRVRNDPGTGAETWREFEGWEGGLKVAAVPEPAAPALFGIGLAAIAGLRRRKPG
;
A
#
# COMPACT_ATOMS: atom_id res chain seq x y z
N MET A 1 49.20 24.03 21.92
CA MET A 1 47.72 24.11 21.91
C MET A 1 47.19 22.84 21.27
N LYS A 2 46.66 21.90 22.05
CA LYS A 2 46.10 20.63 21.56
C LYS A 2 44.62 20.87 21.24
N SER A 3 44.27 20.74 19.96
CA SER A 3 42.89 20.86 19.48
C SER A 3 42.08 19.65 19.94
N LEU A 4 41.07 19.88 20.78
CA LEU A 4 40.05 18.89 21.12
C LEU A 4 39.13 18.73 19.91
N VAL A 5 39.28 17.63 19.18
CA VAL A 5 38.28 17.16 18.22
C VAL A 5 37.20 16.47 19.04
N LEU A 6 36.07 17.14 19.28
CA LEU A 6 34.85 16.44 19.67
C LEU A 6 34.41 15.57 18.49
N PRO A 7 34.08 14.29 18.69
CA PRO A 7 33.32 13.56 17.69
C PRO A 7 31.95 14.23 17.62
N ALA A 8 31.66 14.83 16.48
CA ALA A 8 30.30 15.16 16.09
C ALA A 8 29.52 13.85 16.14
N ILE A 9 28.78 13.65 17.23
CA ILE A 9 27.71 12.69 17.31
C ILE A 9 26.78 13.12 16.18
N LEU A 10 26.87 12.39 15.06
CA LEU A 10 25.80 12.27 14.09
C LEU A 10 24.58 11.80 14.88
N LEU A 11 23.86 12.75 15.46
CA LEU A 11 22.42 12.69 15.54
C LEU A 11 21.95 12.65 14.08
N ALA A 12 22.06 11.47 13.47
CA ALA A 12 21.05 11.05 12.54
C ALA A 12 19.75 11.31 13.29
N SER A 13 19.04 12.34 12.83
CA SER A 13 17.65 12.57 13.08
C SER A 13 16.97 11.21 12.96
N ALA A 14 16.81 10.55 14.10
CA ALA A 14 15.84 9.51 14.31
C ALA A 14 14.52 10.21 14.07
N GLY A 15 14.14 10.28 12.79
CA GLY A 15 12.79 10.62 12.40
C GLY A 15 11.90 9.79 13.30
N LEU A 16 10.93 10.47 13.92
CA LEU A 16 9.89 9.93 14.77
C LEU A 16 9.77 8.42 14.55
N ALA A 17 10.04 7.60 15.56
CA ALA A 17 9.82 6.17 15.44
C ALA A 17 8.37 5.98 14.98
N HIS A 18 8.18 5.67 13.70
CA HIS A 18 6.86 5.57 13.10
C HIS A 18 6.24 4.31 13.69
N ALA A 19 5.19 4.48 14.49
CA ALA A 19 4.47 3.39 15.13
C ALA A 19 3.55 2.67 14.12
N GLY A 20 4.07 2.27 12.96
CA GLY A 20 3.29 1.59 11.94
C GLY A 20 4.12 0.66 11.06
N ILE A 21 3.48 0.15 10.00
CA ILE A 21 4.06 -0.88 9.12
C ILE A 21 5.28 -0.31 8.38
N ALA A 22 6.43 -0.98 8.49
CA ALA A 22 7.58 -0.77 7.62
C ALA A 22 8.03 -2.11 7.05
N THR A 23 7.96 -2.27 5.72
CA THR A 23 8.52 -3.45 5.05
C THR A 23 9.26 -3.07 3.78
N THR A 24 10.43 -3.65 3.58
CA THR A 24 11.19 -3.47 2.34
C THR A 24 10.65 -4.40 1.26
N PHE A 25 10.62 -3.93 0.03
CA PHE A 25 10.20 -4.75 -1.10
C PHE A 25 11.17 -4.65 -2.27
N SER A 26 11.17 -5.67 -3.13
CA SER A 26 11.76 -5.64 -4.46
C SER A 26 10.80 -6.23 -5.49
N VAL A 27 10.93 -5.75 -6.73
CA VAL A 27 10.30 -6.33 -7.91
C VAL A 27 11.41 -6.60 -8.91
N ASP A 28 11.74 -7.87 -9.09
CA ASP A 28 12.91 -8.28 -9.87
C ASP A 28 12.57 -8.49 -11.35
N SER A 29 11.29 -8.71 -11.65
CA SER A 29 10.78 -8.95 -13.00
C SER A 29 9.31 -8.58 -13.10
N GLY A 30 8.88 -8.17 -14.28
CA GLY A 30 7.47 -7.96 -14.62
C GLY A 30 7.23 -8.15 -16.11
N LYS A 31 5.97 -8.32 -16.48
CA LYS A 31 5.52 -8.42 -17.88
C LYS A 31 4.81 -7.13 -18.25
N HIS A 32 5.16 -6.57 -19.40
CA HIS A 32 4.40 -5.48 -19.97
C HIS A 32 3.16 -6.04 -20.65
N TRP A 33 2.03 -5.39 -20.40
CA TRP A 33 0.75 -5.72 -21.02
C TRP A 33 0.14 -4.45 -21.60
N ASN A 34 -0.61 -4.60 -22.68
CA ASN A 34 -1.39 -3.52 -23.26
C ASN A 34 -2.72 -4.06 -23.78
N VAL A 35 -3.72 -3.19 -23.81
CA VAL A 35 -5.03 -3.46 -24.40
C VAL A 35 -5.26 -2.45 -25.51
N LYS A 36 -5.46 -2.97 -26.72
CA LYS A 36 -5.83 -2.20 -27.90
C LYS A 36 -6.95 -2.92 -28.63
N ASP A 37 -8.02 -2.19 -28.96
CA ASP A 37 -9.20 -2.75 -29.62
C ASP A 37 -9.77 -3.98 -28.89
N ASP A 38 -9.82 -3.90 -27.55
CA ASP A 38 -10.23 -4.97 -26.62
C ASP A 38 -9.39 -6.27 -26.66
N VAL A 39 -8.23 -6.25 -27.31
CA VAL A 39 -7.28 -7.37 -27.32
C VAL A 39 -6.17 -7.10 -26.31
N LEU A 40 -6.09 -7.95 -25.28
CA LEU A 40 -4.95 -7.99 -24.36
C LEU A 40 -3.74 -8.64 -25.06
N SER A 41 -2.62 -7.94 -25.06
CA SER A 41 -1.35 -8.48 -25.53
C SER A 41 -0.24 -8.27 -24.50
N TYR A 42 0.72 -9.19 -24.50
CA TYR A 42 1.95 -9.08 -23.73
C TYR A 42 3.10 -8.89 -24.71
N ASP A 43 3.94 -7.89 -24.48
CA ASP A 43 5.06 -7.59 -25.35
C ASP A 43 6.42 -7.72 -24.63
N THR A 44 7.49 -7.46 -25.37
CA THR A 44 8.87 -7.66 -24.91
C THR A 44 9.53 -6.37 -24.40
N GLN A 45 8.75 -5.37 -23.97
CA GLN A 45 9.33 -4.21 -23.32
C GLN A 45 10.22 -4.65 -22.15
N VAL A 46 11.33 -3.93 -21.96
CA VAL A 46 12.33 -4.29 -20.96
C VAL A 46 11.86 -3.84 -19.58
N PHE A 47 11.72 -4.81 -18.67
CA PHE A 47 11.47 -4.52 -17.27
C PHE A 47 12.75 -4.04 -16.58
N THR A 48 12.68 -2.93 -15.86
CA THR A 48 13.73 -2.43 -14.97
C THR A 48 13.43 -2.84 -13.53
N PRO A 49 14.25 -3.71 -12.90
CA PRO A 49 14.11 -4.07 -11.49
C PRO A 49 14.19 -2.87 -10.56
N PHE A 50 13.42 -2.87 -9.48
CA PHE A 50 13.41 -1.80 -8.50
C PHE A 50 12.96 -2.31 -7.13
N GLY A 51 13.06 -1.45 -6.11
CA GLY A 51 12.64 -1.77 -4.75
C GLY A 51 12.53 -0.52 -3.89
N GLY A 52 12.00 -0.69 -2.69
CA GLY A 52 11.74 0.41 -1.78
C GLY A 52 11.31 -0.05 -0.39
N THR A 53 10.69 0.84 0.37
CA THR A 53 10.14 0.53 1.70
C THR A 53 8.71 1.05 1.78
N LEU A 54 7.73 0.18 1.96
CA LEU A 54 6.34 0.54 2.26
C LEU A 54 6.27 1.00 3.73
N ARG A 55 5.78 2.22 3.97
CA ARG A 55 5.70 2.84 5.32
C ARG A 55 4.33 3.42 5.64
N SER A 56 3.64 2.88 6.63
CA SER A 56 2.40 3.45 7.15
C SER A 56 2.57 3.99 8.55
N ASN A 57 1.82 5.04 8.88
CA ASN A 57 1.51 5.39 10.26
C ASN A 57 0.09 4.90 10.57
N LEU A 58 -0.05 3.66 11.04
CA LEU A 58 -1.35 3.03 11.32
C LEU A 58 -2.16 3.75 12.43
N THR A 59 -1.66 4.86 12.99
CA THR A 59 -2.31 5.61 14.07
C THR A 59 -3.39 6.58 13.59
N SER A 60 -3.37 7.03 12.34
CA SER A 60 -4.40 7.96 11.80
C SER A 60 -5.28 7.24 10.81
N LEU A 61 -6.39 6.69 11.31
CA LEU A 61 -7.45 6.14 10.49
C LEU A 61 -8.23 7.28 9.85
N ARG A 62 -8.32 7.29 8.52
CA ARG A 62 -9.05 8.33 7.78
C ARG A 62 -10.54 8.05 7.78
N ASP A 63 -10.94 6.87 7.28
CA ASP A 63 -12.33 6.40 7.22
C ASP A 63 -12.35 4.87 7.12
N CYS A 64 -13.39 4.22 7.66
CA CYS A 64 -13.72 2.83 7.35
C CYS A 64 -15.06 2.76 6.60
N ARG A 65 -15.13 1.88 5.61
CA ARG A 65 -16.33 1.64 4.80
C ARG A 65 -16.69 0.16 4.87
N HIS A 66 -17.98 -0.11 5.00
CA HIS A 66 -18.53 -1.45 5.02
C HIS A 66 -19.26 -1.73 3.71
N ARG A 67 -19.10 -2.94 3.18
CA ARG A 67 -19.78 -3.41 1.99
C ARG A 67 -20.14 -4.88 2.16
N TYR A 68 -21.25 -5.30 1.60
CA TYR A 68 -21.59 -6.71 1.47
C TYR A 68 -21.33 -7.18 0.04
N VAL A 69 -20.65 -8.31 -0.12
CA VAL A 69 -20.41 -8.98 -1.41
C VAL A 69 -21.04 -10.36 -1.34
N GLY A 70 -22.23 -10.52 -1.92
CA GLY A 70 -23.04 -11.72 -1.70
C GLY A 70 -23.40 -11.85 -0.22
N THR A 71 -22.98 -12.96 0.41
CA THR A 71 -23.16 -13.22 1.84
C THR A 71 -21.97 -12.78 2.69
N ALA A 72 -20.87 -12.36 2.08
CA ALA A 72 -19.67 -11.98 2.79
C ALA A 72 -19.78 -10.56 3.35
N HIS A 73 -19.27 -10.37 4.56
CA HIS A 73 -19.11 -9.05 5.16
C HIS A 73 -17.74 -8.49 4.80
N GLY A 74 -17.72 -7.36 4.10
CA GLY A 74 -16.51 -6.65 3.69
C GLY A 74 -16.33 -5.36 4.49
N SER A 75 -15.10 -5.10 4.92
CA SER A 75 -14.71 -3.88 5.61
C SER A 75 -13.37 -3.36 5.09
N THR A 76 -13.33 -2.10 4.68
CA THR A 76 -12.12 -1.41 4.17
C THR A 76 -11.82 -0.19 5.02
N CYS A 77 -10.60 -0.08 5.55
CA CYS A 77 -10.15 1.09 6.29
C CYS A 77 -8.96 1.75 5.61
N PHE A 78 -9.01 3.07 5.54
CA PHE A 78 -7.98 3.91 4.93
C PHE A 78 -7.05 4.50 5.99
N PHE A 79 -5.76 4.54 5.67
CA PHE A 79 -4.71 4.99 6.57
C PHE A 79 -3.86 6.08 5.93
N ASP A 80 -3.25 6.91 6.77
CA ASP A 80 -2.16 7.78 6.30
C ASP A 80 -0.95 6.93 5.87
N PHE A 81 -0.32 7.38 4.79
CA PHE A 81 0.74 6.65 4.11
C PHE A 81 1.87 7.61 3.73
N ASP A 82 3.12 7.20 3.99
CA ASP A 82 4.30 7.91 3.53
C ASP A 82 4.92 7.15 2.36
N GLN A 83 4.75 7.70 1.16
CA GLN A 83 5.36 7.18 -0.07
C GLN A 83 6.68 7.85 -0.42
N SER A 84 7.26 8.69 0.44
CA SER A 84 8.52 9.35 0.12
C SER A 84 9.60 8.28 -0.21
N GLY A 85 9.93 8.17 -1.49
CA GLY A 85 10.87 7.18 -2.02
C GLY A 85 10.27 5.90 -2.63
N ILE A 86 8.95 5.80 -2.82
CA ILE A 86 8.29 4.66 -3.49
C ILE A 86 7.75 5.12 -4.85
N GLN A 87 8.64 5.18 -5.83
CA GLN A 87 8.28 5.40 -7.24
C GLN A 87 8.85 4.26 -8.06
N THR A 88 8.02 3.63 -8.88
CA THR A 88 8.52 2.67 -9.86
C THR A 88 9.13 3.44 -11.04
N PRO A 89 10.17 2.90 -11.71
CA PRO A 89 10.82 3.56 -12.84
C PRO A 89 9.88 3.97 -13.99
N TYR A 90 8.67 3.40 -14.06
CA TYR A 90 7.68 3.69 -15.10
C TYR A 90 6.80 4.91 -14.78
N ASP A 91 6.74 5.34 -13.52
CA ASP A 91 5.82 6.38 -13.05
C ASP A 91 6.03 7.70 -13.80
N SER A 92 7.28 8.12 -13.98
CA SER A 92 7.61 9.36 -14.70
C SER A 92 7.18 9.31 -16.17
N GLY A 93 7.32 8.16 -16.82
CA GLY A 93 6.89 7.94 -18.21
C GLY A 93 5.38 7.99 -18.38
N TYR A 94 4.63 7.45 -17.42
CA TYR A 94 3.16 7.47 -17.44
C TYR A 94 2.59 8.83 -17.03
N LEU A 95 3.14 9.46 -15.99
CA LEU A 95 2.74 10.79 -15.53
C LEU A 95 3.03 11.88 -16.56
N ALA A 96 4.15 11.78 -17.30
CA ALA A 96 4.43 12.71 -18.40
C ALA A 96 3.32 12.73 -19.46
N ARG A 97 2.54 11.65 -19.62
CA ARG A 97 1.42 11.57 -20.56
C ARG A 97 0.17 12.32 -20.09
N PHE A 98 0.06 12.62 -18.80
CA PHE A 98 -1.01 13.47 -18.28
C PHE A 98 -0.79 14.94 -18.62
N GLY A 99 0.47 15.38 -18.79
CA GLY A 99 0.77 16.79 -19.06
C GLY A 99 0.38 17.73 -17.91
N THR A 100 0.16 17.17 -16.72
CA THR A 100 -0.22 17.87 -15.50
C THR A 100 0.97 17.96 -14.54
N ALA A 101 1.00 19.03 -13.74
CA ALA A 101 1.97 19.18 -12.65
C ALA A 101 1.36 18.79 -11.29
N ASP A 102 0.08 18.45 -11.26
CA ASP A 102 -0.60 18.10 -10.02
C ASP A 102 -0.07 16.76 -9.49
N PRO A 103 0.18 16.65 -8.17
CA PRO A 103 0.65 15.40 -7.59
C PRO A 103 -0.42 14.30 -7.75
N SER A 104 0.05 13.05 -7.76
CA SER A 104 -0.81 11.87 -7.65
C SER A 104 -1.40 11.76 -6.25
N ASP A 105 -2.64 11.27 -6.19
CA ASP A 105 -3.27 10.84 -4.96
C ASP A 105 -2.56 9.60 -4.43
N GLN A 106 -2.49 9.50 -3.11
CA GLN A 106 -1.82 8.41 -2.42
C GLN A 106 -2.79 7.77 -1.47
N VAL A 107 -2.91 6.45 -1.56
CA VAL A 107 -3.86 5.70 -0.76
C VAL A 107 -3.16 4.49 -0.15
N LEU A 108 -3.44 4.29 1.12
CA LEU A 108 -3.25 3.02 1.80
C LEU A 108 -4.58 2.59 2.36
N TYR A 109 -4.96 1.36 2.09
CA TYR A 109 -6.07 0.74 2.80
C TYR A 109 -5.78 -0.71 3.12
N ALA A 110 -6.40 -1.16 4.20
CA ALA A 110 -6.56 -2.57 4.53
C ALA A 110 -8.02 -2.94 4.29
N ASN A 111 -8.25 -4.04 3.59
CA ASN A 111 -9.57 -4.64 3.44
C ASN A 111 -9.58 -6.05 4.05
N ILE A 112 -10.73 -6.42 4.58
CA ILE A 112 -11.08 -7.78 4.90
C ILE A 112 -12.46 -8.13 4.36
N GLN A 113 -12.61 -9.36 3.91
CA GLN A 113 -13.87 -10.00 3.58
C GLN A 113 -13.98 -11.28 4.41
N VAL A 114 -15.06 -11.37 5.20
CA VAL A 114 -15.33 -12.51 6.08
C VAL A 114 -16.59 -13.23 5.60
N GLU A 115 -16.47 -14.52 5.36
CA GLU A 115 -17.57 -15.40 4.96
C GLU A 115 -18.37 -15.90 6.19
N PRO A 116 -19.62 -16.35 6.02
CA PRO A 116 -20.45 -16.83 7.13
C PRO A 116 -19.87 -18.02 7.91
N ASP A 117 -18.96 -18.79 7.31
CA ASP A 117 -18.27 -19.91 7.96
C ASP A 117 -17.02 -19.48 8.76
N GLY A 118 -16.73 -18.17 8.78
CA GLY A 118 -15.58 -17.57 9.47
C GLY A 118 -14.26 -17.70 8.73
N SER A 119 -14.27 -18.17 7.48
CA SER A 119 -13.13 -17.99 6.57
C SER A 119 -13.03 -16.54 6.13
N TYR A 120 -11.82 -16.05 5.89
CA TYR A 120 -11.62 -14.68 5.46
C TYR A 120 -10.46 -14.52 4.49
N THR A 121 -10.58 -13.51 3.63
CA THR A 121 -9.53 -12.99 2.77
C THR A 121 -9.32 -11.51 3.08
N GLY A 122 -8.09 -11.04 2.96
CA GLY A 122 -7.79 -9.64 3.18
C GLY A 122 -6.56 -9.17 2.42
N HIS A 123 -6.44 -7.85 2.31
CA HIS A 123 -5.46 -7.20 1.47
C HIS A 123 -4.95 -5.95 2.18
N PHE A 124 -3.63 -5.75 2.16
CA PHE A 124 -3.03 -4.43 2.35
C PHE A 124 -2.64 -3.91 0.97
N ILE A 125 -3.19 -2.74 0.62
CA ILE A 125 -2.95 -2.11 -0.68
C ILE A 125 -2.34 -0.75 -0.46
N PHE A 126 -1.16 -0.57 -1.05
CA PHE A 126 -0.47 0.70 -1.16
C PHE A 126 -0.56 1.14 -2.61
N SER A 127 -1.25 2.24 -2.90
CA SER A 127 -1.44 2.73 -4.26
C SER A 127 -1.08 4.21 -4.42
N VAL A 128 -0.52 4.51 -5.59
CA VAL A 128 -0.38 5.85 -6.15
C VAL A 128 -1.38 5.91 -7.28
N GLU A 129 -2.26 6.91 -7.30
CA GLU A 129 -3.32 7.02 -8.30
C GLU A 129 -3.39 8.45 -8.83
N LYS A 130 -3.70 8.61 -10.11
CA LYS A 130 -4.02 9.90 -10.71
C LYS A 130 -5.17 9.70 -11.67
N ASP A 131 -6.25 10.46 -11.45
CA ASP A 131 -7.37 10.54 -12.37
C ASP A 131 -7.49 11.99 -12.86
N GLU A 132 -7.64 12.18 -14.17
CA GLU A 132 -7.98 13.45 -14.77
C GLU A 132 -9.07 13.30 -15.83
N TYR A 133 -10.04 14.20 -15.77
CA TYR A 133 -11.08 14.30 -16.78
C TYR A 133 -10.93 15.59 -17.59
N ASN A 134 -10.58 15.44 -18.88
CA ASN A 134 -10.59 16.55 -19.82
C ASN A 134 -12.01 16.73 -20.37
N TRP A 135 -12.72 17.74 -19.86
CA TRP A 135 -14.08 18.09 -20.29
C TRP A 135 -14.19 18.54 -21.75
N LYS A 136 -13.12 19.10 -22.33
CA LYS A 136 -13.11 19.59 -23.71
C LYS A 136 -13.12 18.43 -24.70
N ASP A 137 -12.29 17.43 -24.43
CA ASP A 137 -12.11 16.28 -25.33
C ASP A 137 -12.86 15.02 -24.85
N ARG A 138 -13.52 15.10 -23.69
CA ARG A 138 -14.22 14.01 -22.97
C ARG A 138 -13.36 12.77 -22.77
N ILE A 139 -12.10 13.02 -22.45
CA ILE A 139 -11.11 11.99 -22.21
C ILE A 139 -10.89 11.87 -20.71
N SER A 140 -11.10 10.67 -20.18
CA SER A 140 -10.62 10.28 -18.86
C SER A 140 -9.21 9.69 -18.99
N LEU A 141 -8.30 10.14 -18.15
CA LEU A 141 -6.96 9.59 -17.99
C LEU A 141 -6.87 9.00 -16.60
N PHE A 142 -6.44 7.76 -16.48
CA PHE A 142 -6.21 7.13 -15.19
C PHE A 142 -4.82 6.50 -15.15
N TYR A 143 -4.13 6.69 -14.05
CA TYR A 143 -2.85 6.06 -13.77
C TYR A 143 -2.88 5.50 -12.36
N SER A 144 -2.31 4.31 -12.19
CA SER A 144 -2.13 3.69 -10.90
C SER A 144 -0.83 2.90 -10.85
N SER A 145 -0.14 2.97 -9.71
CA SER A 145 0.90 2.02 -9.32
C SER A 145 0.49 1.44 -7.96
N SER A 146 0.37 0.12 -7.86
CA SER A 146 -0.12 -0.55 -6.66
C SER A 146 0.76 -1.72 -6.21
N TYR A 147 0.87 -1.86 -4.90
CA TYR A 147 1.58 -2.93 -4.20
C TYR A 147 0.55 -3.62 -3.30
N GLN A 148 0.28 -4.89 -3.56
CA GLN A 148 -0.80 -5.62 -2.94
C GLN A 148 -0.26 -6.83 -2.18
N LEU A 149 -0.64 -6.94 -0.91
CA LEU A 149 -0.22 -7.98 0.00
C LEU A 149 -1.45 -8.70 0.50
N PHE A 150 -1.65 -9.91 0.02
CA PHE A 150 -2.84 -10.72 0.25
C PHE A 150 -2.59 -11.66 1.42
N PHE A 151 -3.61 -11.86 2.23
CA PHE A 151 -3.62 -12.83 3.31
C PHE A 151 -4.97 -13.52 3.40
N LYS A 152 -5.00 -14.71 3.98
CA LYS A 152 -6.21 -15.49 4.19
C LYS A 152 -6.10 -16.32 5.46
N GLY A 153 -7.22 -16.57 6.09
CA GLY A 153 -7.28 -17.35 7.31
C GLY A 153 -8.68 -17.85 7.63
N THR A 154 -8.86 -18.35 8.84
CA THR A 154 -10.15 -18.82 9.37
C THR A 154 -10.33 -18.43 10.84
N GLY A 155 -11.55 -18.58 11.35
CA GLY A 155 -11.87 -18.35 12.76
C GLY A 155 -12.17 -16.89 13.11
N MET A 156 -12.56 -16.09 12.12
CA MET A 156 -13.01 -14.71 12.32
C MET A 156 -14.54 -14.66 12.40
N ASP A 157 -15.10 -13.85 13.29
CA ASP A 157 -16.55 -13.63 13.33
C ASP A 157 -16.99 -12.93 12.04
N TRP A 158 -18.08 -13.39 11.42
CA TRP A 158 -18.65 -12.77 10.22
C TRP A 158 -18.89 -11.26 10.37
N ALA A 159 -19.28 -10.81 11.56
CA ALA A 159 -19.51 -9.38 11.81
C ALA A 159 -18.22 -8.56 11.98
N THR A 160 -17.04 -9.18 11.91
CA THR A 160 -15.76 -8.50 12.15
C THR A 160 -15.52 -7.40 11.13
N SER A 161 -15.21 -6.21 11.63
CA SER A 161 -14.84 -5.04 10.83
C SER A 161 -13.35 -4.75 10.98
N MET A 162 -12.76 -4.20 9.92
CA MET A 162 -11.38 -3.72 9.96
C MET A 162 -11.29 -2.49 10.88
N ASP A 163 -10.19 -2.38 11.60
CA ASP A 163 -9.73 -1.17 12.29
C ASP A 163 -8.19 -1.17 12.32
N ALA A 164 -7.58 -0.13 12.89
CA ALA A 164 -6.11 -0.04 12.98
C ALA A 164 -5.47 -1.19 13.78
N THR A 165 -6.11 -1.63 14.87
CA THR A 165 -5.57 -2.67 15.75
C THR A 165 -5.63 -4.04 15.06
N LEU A 166 -6.75 -4.34 14.40
CA LEU A 166 -6.91 -5.57 13.64
C LEU A 166 -6.00 -5.59 12.42
N ALA A 167 -5.85 -4.47 11.71
CA ALA A 167 -4.91 -4.33 10.59
C ALA A 167 -3.46 -4.64 11.03
N GLU A 168 -3.01 -4.05 12.14
CA GLU A 168 -1.68 -4.34 12.70
C GLU A 168 -1.54 -5.82 13.10
N THR A 169 -2.56 -6.38 13.76
CA THR A 169 -2.57 -7.79 14.16
C THR A 169 -2.45 -8.72 12.95
N LEU A 170 -3.24 -8.50 11.91
CA LEU A 170 -3.24 -9.32 10.70
C LEU A 170 -1.93 -9.20 9.94
N TRP A 171 -1.36 -8.00 9.86
CA TRP A 171 -0.06 -7.76 9.22
C TRP A 171 1.07 -8.57 9.88
N HIS A 172 1.07 -8.68 11.20
CA HIS A 172 2.11 -9.38 11.95
C HIS A 172 1.86 -10.89 12.07
N ARG A 173 0.60 -11.29 12.20
CA ARG A 173 0.24 -12.68 12.52
C ARG A 173 0.06 -13.54 11.28
N GLU A 174 -0.59 -13.01 10.25
CA GLU A 174 -1.02 -13.83 9.12
C GLU A 174 0.09 -13.97 8.09
N PRO A 175 0.38 -15.20 7.62
CA PRO A 175 1.29 -15.39 6.51
C PRO A 175 0.68 -14.80 5.24
N LEU A 176 1.49 -14.05 4.49
CA LEU A 176 1.08 -13.53 3.20
C LEU A 176 0.87 -14.69 2.22
N SER A 177 -0.34 -14.79 1.67
CA SER A 177 -0.70 -15.83 0.71
C SER A 177 -0.24 -15.51 -0.70
N GLU A 178 -0.20 -14.23 -1.05
CA GLU A 178 0.20 -13.73 -2.36
C GLU A 178 0.69 -12.29 -2.25
N THR A 179 1.62 -11.90 -3.11
CA THR A 179 2.20 -10.56 -3.15
C THR A 179 2.36 -10.12 -4.60
N TRP A 180 1.71 -9.02 -4.96
CA TRP A 180 1.60 -8.56 -6.34
C TRP A 180 1.98 -7.09 -6.46
N PHE A 181 2.59 -6.77 -7.61
CA PHE A 181 2.85 -5.41 -8.05
C PHE A 181 2.18 -5.20 -9.40
N GLY A 182 1.57 -4.03 -9.58
CA GLY A 182 1.11 -3.62 -10.89
C GLY A 182 1.12 -2.12 -11.10
N THR A 183 1.34 -1.72 -12.34
CA THR A 183 1.08 -0.38 -12.85
C THR A 183 0.01 -0.44 -13.91
N GLN A 184 -0.71 0.65 -14.06
CA GLN A 184 -1.68 0.85 -15.12
C GLN A 184 -1.65 2.31 -15.53
N TRP A 185 -1.65 2.53 -16.84
CA TRP A 185 -2.04 3.77 -17.45
C TRP A 185 -3.23 3.49 -18.37
N SER A 186 -4.21 4.37 -18.37
CA SER A 186 -5.34 4.28 -19.26
C SER A 186 -5.78 5.63 -19.79
N ARG A 187 -6.37 5.56 -20.98
CA ARG A 187 -6.98 6.69 -21.64
C ARG A 187 -8.28 6.25 -22.28
N VAL A 188 -9.36 6.88 -21.88
CA VAL A 188 -10.72 6.52 -22.28
C VAL A 188 -11.41 7.73 -22.87
N ARG A 189 -11.99 7.62 -24.06
CA ARG A 189 -12.86 8.66 -24.64
C ARG A 189 -14.32 8.27 -24.49
N ASN A 190 -15.13 9.19 -23.98
CA ASN A 190 -16.56 8.98 -23.79
C ASN A 190 -17.38 9.75 -24.84
N ASP A 191 -18.43 9.12 -25.35
CA ASP A 191 -19.40 9.71 -26.26
C ASP A 191 -20.12 10.88 -25.58
N PRO A 192 -20.25 12.03 -26.26
CA PRO A 192 -20.78 13.22 -25.63
C PRO A 192 -22.29 13.17 -25.36
N GLY A 193 -23.06 12.36 -26.09
CA GLY A 193 -24.51 12.27 -25.97
C GLY A 193 -24.99 11.20 -25.00
N THR A 194 -24.27 10.10 -24.90
CA THR A 194 -24.64 8.91 -24.13
C THR A 194 -23.75 8.68 -22.90
N GLY A 195 -22.55 9.27 -22.88
CA GLY A 195 -21.53 8.98 -21.86
C GLY A 195 -20.89 7.60 -22.01
N ALA A 196 -21.25 6.84 -23.05
CA ALA A 196 -20.69 5.53 -23.30
C ALA A 196 -19.23 5.63 -23.75
N GLU A 197 -18.43 4.65 -23.36
CA GLU A 197 -17.06 4.56 -23.83
C GLU A 197 -17.01 4.30 -25.35
N THR A 198 -16.20 5.08 -26.06
CA THR A 198 -16.04 4.98 -27.52
C THR A 198 -14.67 4.44 -27.93
N TRP A 199 -13.68 4.57 -27.05
CA TRP A 199 -12.31 4.20 -27.31
C TRP A 199 -11.52 4.14 -26.00
N ARG A 200 -10.58 3.21 -25.95
CA ARG A 200 -9.91 2.79 -24.73
C ARG A 200 -8.51 2.26 -25.05
N GLU A 201 -7.52 2.88 -24.43
CA GLU A 201 -6.14 2.40 -24.38
C GLU A 201 -5.79 2.07 -22.95
N PHE A 202 -5.17 0.90 -22.73
CA PHE A 202 -4.51 0.59 -21.48
C PHE A 202 -3.13 0.02 -21.73
N GLU A 203 -2.23 0.31 -20.83
CA GLU A 203 -1.00 -0.46 -20.70
C GLU A 203 -0.50 -0.45 -19.27
N GLY A 204 0.41 -1.36 -18.97
CA GLY A 204 0.97 -1.45 -17.65
C GLY A 204 2.00 -2.56 -17.53
N TRP A 205 2.46 -2.70 -16.31
CA TRP A 205 3.38 -3.75 -15.89
C TRP A 205 2.76 -4.52 -14.77
N GLU A 206 2.91 -5.84 -14.76
CA GLU A 206 2.54 -6.69 -13.64
C GLU A 206 3.70 -7.61 -13.26
N GLY A 207 3.86 -7.88 -11.96
CA GLY A 207 4.95 -8.70 -11.47
C GLY A 207 4.74 -9.21 -10.05
N GLY A 208 5.57 -10.18 -9.68
CA GLY A 208 5.62 -10.68 -8.31
C GLY A 208 6.37 -9.69 -7.42
N LEU A 209 5.77 -9.37 -6.29
CA LEU A 209 6.40 -8.53 -5.28
C LEU A 209 7.16 -9.42 -4.29
N LYS A 210 8.44 -9.17 -4.06
CA LYS A 210 9.19 -9.79 -2.96
C LYS A 210 9.21 -8.83 -1.80
N VAL A 211 8.53 -9.17 -0.71
CA VAL A 211 8.63 -8.41 0.54
C VAL A 211 9.57 -9.13 1.48
N ALA A 212 10.45 -8.38 2.13
CA ALA A 212 11.19 -8.93 3.24
C ALA A 212 10.22 -9.29 4.36
N ALA A 213 10.48 -10.39 5.05
CA ALA A 213 9.84 -10.64 6.33
C ALA A 213 10.08 -9.39 7.21
N VAL A 214 9.01 -8.84 7.77
CA VAL A 214 9.11 -7.76 8.75
C VAL A 214 10.01 -8.29 9.87
N PRO A 215 11.19 -7.70 10.12
CA PRO A 215 12.12 -8.29 11.07
C PRO A 215 11.49 -8.28 12.47
N GLU A 216 11.08 -9.45 12.95
CA GLU A 216 11.07 -9.70 14.38
C GLU A 216 12.56 -9.73 14.81
N PRO A 217 13.07 -8.81 15.65
CA PRO A 217 12.35 -8.06 16.66
C PRO A 217 12.60 -6.54 16.59
N ALA A 218 12.05 -5.82 15.60
CA ALA A 218 11.96 -4.36 15.71
C ALA A 218 10.87 -3.92 16.73
N ALA A 219 9.85 -4.75 16.97
CA ALA A 219 8.76 -4.48 17.91
C ALA A 219 9.04 -4.88 19.39
N PRO A 220 9.64 -6.04 19.74
CA PRO A 220 9.93 -6.40 21.13
C PRO A 220 10.86 -5.41 21.85
N ALA A 221 11.79 -4.77 21.14
CA ALA A 221 12.67 -3.75 21.71
C ALA A 221 11.92 -2.46 22.11
N LEU A 222 10.84 -2.11 21.40
CA LEU A 222 9.93 -1.03 21.77
C LEU A 222 8.94 -1.47 22.87
N PHE A 223 8.54 -2.75 22.88
CA PHE A 223 7.70 -3.35 23.94
C PHE A 223 8.43 -3.50 25.29
N GLY A 224 9.75 -3.67 25.29
CA GLY A 224 10.56 -3.76 26.52
C GLY A 224 10.45 -2.51 27.40
N ILE A 225 10.21 -1.34 26.80
CA ILE A 225 10.05 -0.07 27.52
C ILE A 225 8.66 0.00 28.19
N GLY A 226 7.61 -0.48 27.51
CA GLY A 226 6.26 -0.54 28.07
C GLY A 226 6.11 -1.56 29.21
N LEU A 227 6.74 -2.73 29.07
CA LEU A 227 6.71 -3.76 30.12
C LEU A 227 7.60 -3.40 31.32
N ALA A 228 8.72 -2.70 31.12
CA ALA A 228 9.55 -2.18 32.21
C ALA A 228 8.84 -1.06 32.99
N ALA A 229 8.00 -0.23 32.35
CA ALA A 229 7.17 0.77 33.03
C ALA A 229 6.06 0.12 33.88
N ILE A 230 5.43 -0.97 33.41
CA ILE A 230 4.42 -1.72 34.16
C ILE A 230 5.05 -2.56 35.29
N ALA A 231 6.25 -3.12 35.08
CA ALA A 231 7.03 -3.80 36.12
C ALA A 231 7.58 -2.80 37.18
N GLY A 232 7.91 -1.57 36.76
CA GLY A 232 8.33 -0.48 37.65
C GLY A 232 7.19 0.05 38.53
N LEU A 233 5.95 0.06 38.03
CA LEU A 233 4.76 0.45 38.81
C LEU A 233 4.30 -0.63 39.79
N ARG A 234 4.70 -1.90 39.62
CA ARG A 234 4.46 -2.98 40.61
C ARG A 234 5.49 -3.05 41.75
N ARG A 235 6.53 -2.20 41.76
CA ARG A 235 7.53 -2.12 42.85
C ARG A 235 7.39 -0.91 43.77
N ARG A 236 6.23 -0.26 43.80
CA ARG A 236 5.86 0.62 44.93
C ARG A 236 4.71 0.03 45.73
N LYS A 237 5.05 -0.95 46.57
CA LYS A 237 4.71 -0.82 48.00
C LYS A 237 6.02 -0.54 48.73
N PRO A 238 6.06 0.51 49.55
CA PRO A 238 6.10 0.21 50.97
C PRO A 238 5.31 1.21 51.85
N GLY A 239 4.82 0.68 52.97
CA GLY A 239 4.39 1.46 54.15
C GLY A 239 2.91 1.69 54.23
#